data_AF-A0A0Q4GII3-F1
#
_entry.id   AF-A0A0Q4GII3-F1
#
_cell.length_a   1.000
_cell.length_b   1.000
_cell.length_c   1.000
_cell.angle_alpha   90.00
_cell.angle_beta   90.00
_cell.angle_gamma   90.00
#
_symmetry.space_group_name_H-M   'P 1'
#
loop_
_entity.id
_entity.type
_entity.pdbx_description
1 polymer ?
#
loop_
_entity_poly.entity_id
_entity_poly.type
_entity_poly.pdbx_seq_one_letter_code
_entity_poly.pdbx_strand_id
1 'polypeptide(L)'
;MKRISTILILSLLTIGAWAQNSPLTSYGFRLGLTATPTFGWIKPEQGKTDGLALGFSYGLIGDFNFAPNYSFSTALTITSINGKSTEANVLPYYTGGTSTAPKAYDLKYKLQYVDLPLTVKLKTVKADGKRWYGQFGLSNSINISAKQDAVTGGTTVGDNQNVSDNIKLYRAGLIIGGGGEFDISGNTSIVAGLTFNNGFTNIVSDKGRNVKNHYLALNFGVFF
;
A
#
# COMPACT_ATOMS: atom_id res chain seq x y z
N MET A 1 -28.55 -16.89 -0.74
CA MET A 1 -27.18 -16.35 -0.62
C MET A 1 -26.09 -17.33 -1.04
N LYS A 2 -26.08 -18.59 -0.58
CA LYS A 2 -25.02 -19.57 -0.92
C LYS A 2 -24.81 -19.80 -2.44
N ARG A 3 -25.89 -19.82 -3.24
CA ARG A 3 -25.81 -20.06 -4.69
C ARG A 3 -25.18 -18.91 -5.50
N ILE A 4 -25.32 -17.67 -5.03
CA ILE A 4 -24.76 -16.49 -5.72
C ILE A 4 -23.24 -16.40 -5.47
N SER A 5 -22.78 -16.70 -4.25
CA SER A 5 -21.34 -16.75 -3.94
C SER A 5 -20.63 -17.85 -4.72
N THR A 6 -21.26 -19.01 -4.94
CA THR A 6 -20.67 -20.09 -5.75
C THR A 6 -20.54 -19.69 -7.23
N ILE A 7 -21.51 -18.98 -7.78
CA ILE A 7 -21.45 -18.47 -9.17
C ILE A 7 -20.37 -17.40 -9.31
N LEU A 8 -20.23 -16.50 -8.32
CA LEU A 8 -19.19 -15.47 -8.32
C LEU A 8 -17.79 -16.10 -8.26
N ILE A 9 -17.59 -17.11 -7.43
CA ILE A 9 -16.32 -17.86 -7.32
C ILE A 9 -16.03 -18.65 -8.61
N LEU A 10 -17.03 -19.29 -9.22
CA LEU A 10 -16.85 -19.98 -10.50
C LEU A 10 -16.53 -19.01 -11.66
N SER A 11 -17.12 -17.81 -11.66
CA SER A 11 -16.85 -16.80 -12.70
C SER A 11 -15.43 -16.20 -12.61
N LEU A 12 -14.83 -16.18 -11.41
CA LEU A 12 -13.43 -15.79 -11.20
C LEU A 12 -12.45 -16.88 -11.64
N LEU A 13 -12.89 -18.16 -11.68
CA LEU A 13 -12.07 -19.29 -12.11
C LEU A 13 -12.02 -19.49 -13.64
N THR A 14 -12.96 -18.89 -14.40
CA THR A 14 -13.01 -19.03 -15.86
C THR A 14 -12.06 -18.11 -16.63
N ILE A 15 -11.23 -17.30 -15.96
CA ILE A 15 -10.30 -16.35 -16.62
C ILE A 15 -8.94 -17.02 -16.96
N GLY A 16 -8.70 -18.26 -16.51
CA GLY A 16 -7.41 -18.93 -16.66
C GLY A 16 -7.37 -20.01 -17.75
N ALA A 17 -7.39 -19.66 -19.04
CA ALA A 17 -6.97 -20.59 -20.11
C ALA A 17 -6.69 -19.94 -21.48
N TRP A 18 -5.85 -18.90 -21.56
CA TRP A 18 -5.27 -18.49 -22.85
C TRP A 18 -3.83 -17.98 -22.66
N ALA A 19 -2.89 -18.89 -22.48
CA ALA A 19 -1.48 -18.62 -22.74
C ALA A 19 -1.28 -18.57 -24.27
N GLN A 20 -1.69 -17.47 -24.90
CA GLN A 20 -1.42 -17.24 -26.33
C GLN A 20 0.02 -16.76 -26.50
N ASN A 21 0.95 -17.72 -26.61
CA ASN A 21 2.27 -17.48 -27.20
C ASN A 21 2.06 -17.22 -28.70
N SER A 22 1.91 -15.95 -29.08
CA SER A 22 1.93 -15.53 -30.49
C SER A 22 3.18 -14.68 -30.76
N PRO A 23 4.11 -15.14 -31.61
CA PRO A 23 5.45 -14.54 -31.74
C PRO A 23 5.51 -13.23 -32.55
N LEU A 24 4.39 -12.58 -32.87
CA LEU A 24 4.36 -11.46 -33.82
C LEU A 24 3.88 -10.10 -33.27
N THR A 25 3.37 -10.03 -32.03
CA THR A 25 3.26 -8.77 -31.25
C THR A 25 3.46 -9.07 -29.77
N SER A 26 4.67 -8.82 -29.26
CA SER A 26 5.14 -9.17 -27.90
C SER A 26 4.48 -8.32 -26.80
N TYR A 27 3.19 -8.52 -26.55
CA TYR A 27 2.50 -8.01 -25.36
C TYR A 27 2.44 -9.12 -24.31
N GLY A 28 3.57 -9.35 -23.66
CA GLY A 28 3.75 -10.41 -22.66
C GLY A 28 3.41 -9.98 -21.24
N PHE A 29 3.28 -10.97 -20.36
CA PHE A 29 3.30 -10.79 -18.91
C PHE A 29 4.74 -10.78 -18.40
N ARG A 30 5.07 -9.86 -17.49
CA ARG A 30 6.36 -9.83 -16.79
C ARG A 30 6.13 -9.98 -15.30
N LEU A 31 6.87 -10.88 -14.66
CA LEU A 31 6.84 -11.10 -13.23
C LEU A 31 8.17 -10.68 -12.63
N GLY A 32 8.14 -10.06 -11.46
CA GLY A 32 9.33 -9.57 -10.81
C GLY A 32 9.22 -9.62 -9.30
N LEU A 33 10.34 -9.32 -8.66
CA LEU A 33 10.47 -9.14 -7.22
C LEU A 33 10.70 -7.67 -6.90
N THR A 34 10.17 -7.20 -5.78
CA THR A 34 10.41 -5.84 -5.27
C THR A 34 10.81 -5.84 -3.81
N ALA A 35 11.65 -4.88 -3.45
CA ALA A 35 12.07 -4.57 -2.10
C ALA A 35 12.23 -3.04 -1.98
N THR A 36 11.41 -2.40 -1.17
CA THR A 36 11.13 -0.96 -1.28
C THR A 36 11.03 -0.35 0.12
N PRO A 37 11.97 0.51 0.55
CA PRO A 37 11.79 1.29 1.77
C PRO A 37 10.64 2.29 1.60
N THR A 38 9.85 2.46 2.66
CA THR A 38 8.71 3.36 2.70
C THR A 38 8.87 4.42 3.81
N PHE A 39 8.33 5.61 3.56
CA PHE A 39 8.30 6.74 4.48
C PHE A 39 6.84 7.12 4.67
N GLY A 40 6.24 6.63 5.75
CA GLY A 40 4.83 6.82 6.05
C GLY A 40 4.56 7.95 7.03
N TRP A 41 3.37 8.53 6.97
CA TRP A 41 2.85 9.46 7.96
C TRP A 41 1.35 9.28 8.16
N ILE A 42 0.88 9.65 9.35
CA ILE A 42 -0.53 9.59 9.74
C ILE A 42 -1.11 11.00 9.73
N LYS A 43 -2.26 11.17 9.10
CA LYS A 43 -3.03 12.41 9.04
C LYS A 43 -4.39 12.21 9.72
N PRO A 44 -4.50 12.54 11.03
CA PRO A 44 -5.80 12.60 11.69
C PRO A 44 -6.56 13.86 11.27
N GLU A 45 -7.89 13.78 11.24
CA GLU A 45 -8.78 14.93 11.03
C GLU A 45 -8.79 15.85 12.26
N GLN A 46 -8.80 15.25 13.46
CA GLN A 46 -8.68 15.95 14.73
C GLN A 46 -7.37 15.54 15.41
N GLY A 47 -6.39 16.44 15.40
CA GLY A 47 -5.06 16.15 15.93
C GLY A 47 -3.94 16.75 15.09
N LYS A 48 -2.74 16.19 15.23
CA LYS A 48 -1.53 16.61 14.49
C LYS A 48 -0.83 15.40 13.89
N THR A 49 -0.12 15.65 12.79
CA THR A 49 0.79 14.68 12.17
C THR A 49 2.19 14.88 12.75
N ASP A 50 2.78 13.85 13.34
CA ASP A 50 4.05 13.96 14.07
C ASP A 50 5.21 13.27 13.37
N GLY A 51 5.46 13.74 12.15
CA GLY A 51 6.62 13.37 11.36
C GLY A 51 6.49 12.07 10.58
N LEU A 52 7.61 11.71 9.93
CA LEU A 52 7.73 10.54 9.08
C LEU A 52 8.17 9.32 9.90
N ALA A 53 7.71 8.14 9.51
CA ALA A 53 8.19 6.87 10.03
C ALA A 53 8.63 5.96 8.89
N LEU A 54 9.77 5.30 9.10
CA LEU A 54 10.31 4.32 8.17
C LEU A 54 9.49 3.03 8.22
N GLY A 55 9.29 2.44 7.06
CA GLY A 55 8.71 1.12 6.84
C GLY A 55 9.40 0.44 5.66
N PHE A 56 8.83 -0.69 5.26
CA PHE A 56 9.37 -1.50 4.18
C PHE A 56 8.25 -2.26 3.47
N SER A 57 8.42 -2.47 2.17
CA SER A 57 7.53 -3.23 1.31
C SER A 57 8.32 -4.25 0.51
N TYR A 58 7.85 -5.49 0.44
CA TYR A 58 8.48 -6.53 -0.37
C TYR A 58 7.45 -7.50 -0.92
N GLY A 59 7.75 -8.13 -2.06
CA GLY A 59 6.87 -9.12 -2.67
C GLY A 59 7.03 -9.21 -4.18
N LEU A 60 5.94 -9.57 -4.86
CA LEU A 60 5.91 -9.80 -6.30
C LEU A 60 5.29 -8.61 -7.02
N ILE A 61 5.82 -8.28 -8.20
CA ILE A 61 5.28 -7.25 -9.11
C ILE A 61 4.96 -7.89 -10.46
N GLY A 62 3.86 -7.47 -11.08
CA GLY A 62 3.39 -8.02 -12.35
C GLY A 62 2.97 -6.93 -13.31
N ASP A 63 3.50 -6.97 -14.54
CA ASP A 63 3.11 -6.08 -15.63
C ASP A 63 2.48 -6.89 -16.77
N PHE A 64 1.18 -6.68 -16.98
CA PHE A 64 0.44 -7.17 -18.14
C PHE A 64 0.50 -6.10 -19.22
N ASN A 65 1.40 -6.26 -20.20
CA ASN A 65 1.49 -5.34 -21.32
C ASN A 65 0.28 -5.55 -22.22
N PHE A 66 -0.44 -4.48 -22.56
CA PHE A 66 -1.58 -4.53 -23.48
C PHE A 66 -1.38 -3.64 -24.72
N ALA A 67 -0.34 -2.81 -24.72
CA ALA A 67 0.15 -2.04 -25.85
C ALA A 67 1.66 -1.76 -25.65
N PRO A 68 2.41 -1.26 -26.66
CA PRO A 68 3.89 -1.23 -26.62
C PRO A 68 4.46 -0.44 -25.44
N ASN A 69 3.71 0.57 -25.01
CA ASN A 69 4.11 1.54 -24.01
C ASN A 69 3.13 1.57 -22.83
N TYR A 70 2.22 0.61 -22.74
CA TYR A 70 1.18 0.60 -21.72
C TYR A 70 1.04 -0.78 -21.09
N SER A 71 1.07 -0.79 -19.76
CA SER A 71 0.88 -2.00 -18.97
C SER A 71 -0.18 -1.77 -17.92
N PHE A 72 -1.00 -2.79 -17.70
CA PHE A 72 -1.70 -2.93 -16.44
C PHE A 72 -0.71 -3.51 -15.44
N SER A 73 -0.46 -2.80 -14.34
CA SER A 73 0.55 -3.15 -13.35
C SER A 73 -0.12 -3.42 -12.00
N THR A 74 0.22 -4.58 -11.44
CA THR A 74 -0.26 -5.07 -10.14
C THR A 74 0.91 -5.59 -9.32
N ALA A 75 0.68 -5.84 -8.03
CA ALA A 75 1.66 -6.40 -7.13
C ALA A 75 0.98 -7.23 -6.05
N LEU A 76 1.71 -8.16 -5.43
CA LEU A 76 1.33 -8.78 -4.18
C LEU A 76 2.47 -8.53 -3.19
N THR A 77 2.29 -7.58 -2.30
CA THR A 77 3.34 -7.14 -1.36
C THR A 77 2.88 -7.15 0.08
N ILE A 78 3.81 -7.40 1.00
CA ILE A 78 3.63 -7.09 2.42
C ILE A 78 4.25 -5.72 2.67
N THR A 79 3.42 -4.77 3.08
CA THR A 79 3.79 -3.36 3.16
C THR A 79 3.58 -2.82 4.57
N SER A 80 4.67 -2.34 5.17
CA SER A 80 4.63 -1.67 6.47
C SER A 80 4.40 -0.18 6.27
N ILE A 81 3.28 0.33 6.77
CA ILE A 81 2.91 1.75 6.74
C ILE A 81 2.88 2.26 8.18
N ASN A 82 4.04 2.77 8.62
CA ASN A 82 4.20 3.32 9.96
C ASN A 82 3.92 4.82 9.95
N GLY A 83 3.65 5.41 11.10
CA GLY A 83 3.59 6.85 11.25
C GLY A 83 3.22 7.27 12.66
N LYS A 84 3.34 8.56 12.95
CA LYS A 84 3.06 9.13 14.26
C LYS A 84 2.02 10.25 14.18
N SER A 85 1.20 10.37 15.20
CA SER A 85 0.20 11.45 15.34
C SER A 85 -0.21 11.65 16.79
N THR A 86 -0.49 12.89 17.16
CA THR A 86 -1.20 13.25 18.38
C THR A 86 -2.69 13.30 18.08
N GLU A 87 -3.49 12.52 18.80
CA GLU A 87 -4.94 12.42 18.60
C GLU A 87 -5.69 12.49 19.94
N ALA A 88 -6.96 12.89 19.89
CA ALA A 88 -7.80 12.98 21.08
C ALA A 88 -8.63 11.70 21.29
N ASN A 89 -8.82 11.32 22.56
CA ASN A 89 -9.77 10.28 23.00
C ASN A 89 -9.61 8.95 22.24
N VAL A 90 -8.39 8.39 22.28
CA VAL A 90 -8.00 7.25 21.44
C VAL A 90 -8.33 5.93 22.14
N LEU A 91 -9.21 5.12 21.53
CA LEU A 91 -9.42 3.73 21.94
C LEU A 91 -8.21 2.83 21.56
N PRO A 92 -7.85 1.83 22.40
CA PRO A 92 -8.52 1.41 23.64
C PRO A 92 -8.07 2.19 24.90
N TYR A 93 -7.20 3.19 24.78
CA TYR A 93 -6.58 3.88 25.93
C TYR A 93 -7.47 4.91 26.62
N TYR A 94 -8.57 5.30 25.98
CA TYR A 94 -9.58 6.20 26.54
C TYR A 94 -10.83 5.43 26.93
N THR A 95 -11.08 5.26 28.23
CA THR A 95 -12.22 4.47 28.76
C THR A 95 -13.41 5.33 29.19
N GLY A 96 -13.46 6.63 28.83
CA GLY A 96 -14.53 7.53 29.24
C GLY A 96 -14.44 7.88 30.73
N GLY A 97 -13.78 9.01 31.05
CA GLY A 97 -13.72 9.54 32.41
C GLY A 97 -14.82 10.56 32.70
N THR A 98 -14.98 10.96 33.96
CA THR A 98 -15.90 12.01 34.44
C THR A 98 -15.59 13.42 33.92
N SER A 99 -14.49 13.61 33.19
CA SER A 99 -14.07 14.89 32.62
C SER A 99 -14.50 15.02 31.16
N THR A 100 -15.11 16.16 30.83
CA THR A 100 -15.54 16.54 29.48
C THR A 100 -14.41 17.03 28.58
N ALA A 101 -13.19 17.22 29.11
CA ALA A 101 -12.05 17.71 28.35
C ALA A 101 -11.41 16.59 27.49
N PRO A 102 -11.13 16.82 26.19
CA PRO A 102 -10.44 15.85 25.35
C PRO A 102 -9.04 15.54 25.88
N LYS A 103 -8.68 14.25 25.96
CA LYS A 103 -7.34 13.81 26.37
C LYS A 103 -6.50 13.52 25.13
N ALA A 104 -5.34 14.18 25.02
CA ALA A 104 -4.41 13.98 23.92
C ALA A 104 -3.52 12.75 24.15
N TYR A 105 -3.27 12.00 23.09
CA TYR A 105 -2.42 10.82 23.04
C TYR A 105 -1.45 10.95 21.88
N ASP A 106 -0.16 10.80 22.16
CA ASP A 106 0.89 10.68 21.15
C ASP A 106 0.97 9.22 20.73
N LEU A 107 0.66 8.96 19.47
CA LEU A 107 0.53 7.62 18.91
C LEU A 107 1.65 7.34 17.93
N LYS A 108 2.16 6.11 17.97
CA LYS A 108 3.02 5.55 16.92
C LYS A 108 2.36 4.31 16.35
N TYR A 109 1.82 4.44 15.15
CA TYR A 109 1.19 3.36 14.40
C TYR A 109 2.26 2.52 13.71
N LYS A 110 2.16 1.20 13.88
CA LYS A 110 2.97 0.17 13.23
C LYS A 110 2.04 -0.80 12.51
N LEU A 111 1.69 -0.47 11.26
CA LEU A 111 0.66 -1.20 10.50
C LEU A 111 1.30 -2.00 9.38
N GLN A 112 0.84 -3.23 9.17
CA GLN A 112 1.23 -4.05 8.03
C GLN A 112 0.01 -4.44 7.21
N TYR A 113 0.15 -4.37 5.90
CA TYR A 113 -0.88 -4.68 4.93
C TYR A 113 -0.39 -5.68 3.90
N VAL A 114 -1.30 -6.52 3.41
CA VAL A 114 -1.16 -7.16 2.11
C VAL A 114 -1.72 -6.20 1.07
N ASP A 115 -0.87 -5.76 0.16
CA ASP A 115 -1.21 -4.79 -0.89
C ASP A 115 -1.39 -5.48 -2.24
N LEU A 116 -2.48 -5.11 -2.92
CA LEU A 116 -2.86 -5.51 -4.27
C LEU A 116 -3.23 -4.26 -5.11
N PRO A 117 -2.24 -3.47 -5.55
CA PRO A 117 -2.50 -2.29 -6.35
C PRO A 117 -3.01 -2.64 -7.75
N LEU A 118 -3.89 -1.81 -8.28
CA LEU A 118 -4.43 -1.90 -9.64
C LEU A 118 -4.10 -0.58 -10.34
N THR A 119 -3.07 -0.62 -11.20
CA THR A 119 -2.51 0.60 -11.79
C THR A 119 -2.27 0.46 -13.28
N VAL A 120 -2.20 1.59 -13.96
CA VAL A 120 -1.71 1.69 -15.33
C VAL A 120 -0.31 2.27 -15.28
N LYS A 121 0.61 1.65 -16.03
CA LYS A 121 1.98 2.08 -16.19
C LYS A 121 2.20 2.50 -17.64
N LEU A 122 2.53 3.76 -17.84
CA LEU A 122 2.87 4.36 -19.12
C LEU A 122 4.39 4.40 -19.24
N LYS A 123 4.94 3.85 -20.31
CA LYS A 123 6.38 3.65 -20.50
C LYS A 123 6.85 4.43 -21.70
N THR A 124 8.02 5.06 -21.65
CA THR A 124 8.64 5.63 -22.84
C THR A 124 9.11 4.53 -23.78
N VAL A 125 9.42 4.91 -25.02
CA VAL A 125 10.16 4.04 -25.94
C VAL A 125 11.49 3.65 -25.27
N LYS A 126 11.88 2.39 -25.45
CA LYS A 126 13.13 1.86 -24.92
C LYS A 126 14.29 2.27 -25.84
N ALA A 127 15.32 2.87 -25.27
CA ALA A 127 16.54 3.27 -25.96
C ALA A 127 17.75 2.78 -25.14
N ASP A 128 18.71 2.11 -25.80
CA ASP A 128 19.95 1.59 -25.19
C ASP A 128 19.72 0.78 -23.90
N GLY A 129 18.69 -0.08 -23.90
CA GLY A 129 18.34 -0.91 -22.74
C GLY A 129 17.68 -0.14 -21.59
N LYS A 130 17.28 1.12 -21.78
CA LYS A 130 16.68 1.96 -20.74
C LYS A 130 15.32 2.48 -21.18
N ARG A 131 14.40 2.64 -20.24
CA ARG A 131 13.13 3.34 -20.44
C ARG A 131 12.66 3.97 -19.15
N TRP A 132 11.83 4.99 -19.27
CA TRP A 132 11.19 5.65 -18.13
C TRP A 132 9.71 5.25 -18.07
N TYR A 133 9.11 5.36 -16.90
CA TYR A 133 7.69 5.12 -16.74
C TYR A 133 7.03 6.10 -15.79
N GLY A 134 5.77 6.39 -16.04
CA GLY A 134 4.82 6.93 -15.08
C GLY A 134 3.82 5.85 -14.68
N GLN A 135 3.35 5.88 -13.44
CA GLN A 135 2.40 4.91 -12.90
C GLN A 135 1.29 5.63 -12.14
N PHE A 136 0.05 5.24 -12.40
CA PHE A 136 -1.13 5.83 -11.79
C PHE A 136 -2.22 4.78 -11.56
N GLY A 137 -2.92 4.85 -10.43
CA GLY A 137 -4.09 4.00 -10.18
C GLY A 137 -4.44 3.89 -8.71
N LEU A 138 -5.05 2.77 -8.33
CA LEU A 138 -5.53 2.54 -6.97
C LEU A 138 -4.66 1.53 -6.24
N SER A 139 -4.50 1.74 -4.93
CA SER A 139 -4.00 0.74 -3.98
C SER A 139 -5.16 0.12 -3.23
N ASN A 140 -5.12 -1.20 -3.10
CA ASN A 140 -6.02 -1.98 -2.25
C ASN A 140 -5.17 -2.68 -1.21
N SER A 141 -5.46 -2.43 0.05
CA SER A 141 -4.64 -2.87 1.17
C SER A 141 -5.51 -3.60 2.18
N ILE A 142 -5.12 -4.81 2.58
CA ILE A 142 -5.78 -5.60 3.62
C ILE A 142 -4.87 -5.65 4.84
N ASN A 143 -5.33 -5.14 5.98
CA ASN A 143 -4.58 -5.13 7.22
C ASN A 143 -4.37 -6.56 7.72
N ILE A 144 -3.13 -6.91 8.03
CA ILE A 144 -2.75 -8.21 8.59
C ILE A 144 -2.10 -8.08 9.97
N SER A 145 -1.69 -6.87 10.35
CA SER A 145 -1.13 -6.58 11.67
C SER A 145 -1.30 -5.10 11.97
N ALA A 146 -1.71 -4.81 13.19
CA ALA A 146 -1.77 -3.45 13.72
C ALA A 146 -1.23 -3.42 15.14
N LYS A 147 -0.10 -2.73 15.30
CA LYS A 147 0.46 -2.42 16.62
C LYS A 147 0.52 -0.91 16.83
N GLN A 148 0.45 -0.49 18.09
CA GLN A 148 0.50 0.91 18.45
C GLN A 148 1.24 1.13 19.76
N ASP A 149 2.11 2.14 19.75
CA ASP A 149 2.63 2.72 20.99
C ASP A 149 1.80 3.98 21.28
N ALA A 150 1.49 4.22 22.56
CA ALA A 150 0.66 5.33 22.99
C ALA A 150 1.20 5.95 24.29
N VAL A 151 1.39 7.26 24.27
CA VAL A 151 1.84 8.06 25.40
C VAL A 151 0.82 9.17 25.66
N THR A 152 0.52 9.45 26.92
CA THR A 152 -0.34 10.58 27.30
C THR A 152 0.17 11.22 28.59
N GLY A 153 0.33 12.54 28.60
CA GLY A 153 0.85 13.27 29.77
C GLY A 153 2.20 12.75 30.27
N GLY A 154 3.08 12.31 29.36
CA GLY A 154 4.38 11.71 29.70
C GLY A 154 4.32 10.25 30.21
N THR A 155 3.15 9.64 30.28
CA THR A 155 2.96 8.24 30.71
C THR A 155 2.69 7.34 29.52
N THR A 156 3.46 6.26 29.39
CA THR A 156 3.20 5.20 28.41
C THR A 156 1.97 4.40 28.82
N VAL A 157 0.92 4.47 28.01
CA VAL A 157 -0.34 3.73 28.21
C VAL A 157 -0.50 2.57 27.23
N GLY A 158 0.33 2.54 26.19
CA GLY A 158 0.49 1.40 25.30
C GLY A 158 1.93 1.30 24.82
N ASP A 159 2.53 0.13 24.98
CA ASP A 159 3.80 -0.21 24.34
C ASP A 159 3.58 -1.41 23.43
N ASN A 160 3.77 -1.20 22.12
CA ASN A 160 3.65 -2.20 21.07
C ASN A 160 2.34 -3.02 21.14
N GLN A 161 1.26 -2.39 21.60
CA GLN A 161 -0.01 -3.05 21.87
C GLN A 161 -0.68 -3.46 20.57
N ASN A 162 -1.30 -4.63 20.57
CA ASN A 162 -2.11 -5.07 19.44
C ASN A 162 -3.42 -4.29 19.43
N VAL A 163 -3.67 -3.54 18.36
CA VAL A 163 -4.86 -2.69 18.18
C VAL A 163 -5.62 -3.07 16.90
N SER A 164 -5.51 -4.33 16.48
CA SER A 164 -6.16 -4.81 15.23
C SER A 164 -7.67 -4.61 15.23
N ASP A 165 -8.33 -4.73 16.38
CA ASP A 165 -9.78 -4.47 16.52
C ASP A 165 -10.14 -2.98 16.36
N ASN A 166 -9.18 -2.08 16.57
CA ASN A 166 -9.34 -0.63 16.45
C ASN A 166 -8.93 -0.09 15.07
N ILE A 167 -8.39 -0.95 14.19
CA ILE A 167 -7.98 -0.63 12.83
C ILE A 167 -8.91 -1.33 11.84
N LYS A 168 -9.29 -0.61 10.78
CA LYS A 168 -10.12 -1.16 9.71
C LYS A 168 -9.30 -2.15 8.88
N LEU A 169 -9.95 -3.26 8.52
CA LEU A 169 -9.36 -4.31 7.70
C LEU A 169 -8.94 -3.80 6.31
N TYR A 170 -9.74 -2.94 5.69
CA TYR A 170 -9.49 -2.50 4.33
C TYR A 170 -9.07 -1.04 4.29
N ARG A 171 -8.05 -0.77 3.47
CA ARG A 171 -7.58 0.56 3.12
C ARG A 171 -7.52 0.69 1.60
N ALA A 172 -7.96 1.84 1.10
CA ALA A 172 -7.77 2.24 -0.28
C ALA A 172 -7.01 3.57 -0.37
N GLY A 173 -6.24 3.70 -1.44
CA GLY A 173 -5.45 4.90 -1.71
C GLY A 173 -5.21 5.10 -3.20
N LEU A 174 -4.79 6.29 -3.58
CA LEU A 174 -4.36 6.61 -4.93
C LEU A 174 -2.83 6.46 -5.03
N ILE A 175 -2.36 5.80 -6.08
CA ILE A 175 -0.94 5.69 -6.42
C ILE A 175 -0.63 6.68 -7.54
N ILE A 176 0.43 7.46 -7.35
CA ILE A 176 1.12 8.19 -8.40
C ILE A 176 2.62 7.96 -8.25
N GLY A 177 3.30 7.62 -9.34
CA GLY A 177 4.72 7.33 -9.29
C GLY A 177 5.37 7.40 -10.66
N GLY A 178 6.68 7.24 -10.64
CA GLY A 178 7.47 7.17 -11.86
C GLY A 178 8.89 6.69 -11.56
N GLY A 179 9.57 6.23 -12.60
CA GLY A 179 10.90 5.64 -12.45
C GLY A 179 11.52 5.24 -13.76
N GLY A 180 12.65 4.54 -13.66
CA GLY A 180 13.37 3.95 -14.78
C GLY A 180 13.34 2.43 -14.73
N GLU A 181 13.36 1.80 -15.90
CA GLU A 181 13.68 0.40 -16.08
C GLU A 181 14.97 0.27 -16.90
N PHE A 182 15.88 -0.58 -16.46
CA PHE A 182 17.21 -0.78 -17.02
C PHE A 182 17.42 -2.28 -17.27
N ASP A 183 17.59 -2.66 -18.53
CA ASP A 183 17.87 -4.03 -18.93
C ASP A 183 19.29 -4.43 -18.49
N ILE A 184 19.42 -5.61 -17.90
CA ILE A 184 20.72 -6.17 -17.52
C ILE A 184 21.16 -7.20 -18.56
N SER A 185 20.31 -8.20 -18.83
CA SER A 185 20.62 -9.31 -19.71
C SER A 185 19.35 -10.03 -20.14
N GLY A 186 19.21 -10.30 -21.43
CA GLY A 186 18.07 -11.02 -21.99
C GLY A 186 16.72 -10.39 -21.63
N ASN A 187 15.93 -11.11 -20.84
CA ASN A 187 14.61 -10.71 -20.34
C ASN A 187 14.65 -9.97 -18.98
N THR A 188 15.81 -9.91 -18.33
CA THR A 188 15.95 -9.35 -16.98
C THR A 188 16.15 -7.83 -17.01
N SER A 189 15.34 -7.09 -16.24
CA SER A 189 15.50 -5.65 -16.04
C SER A 189 15.41 -5.26 -14.57
N ILE A 190 16.26 -4.34 -14.13
CA ILE A 190 16.08 -3.62 -12.86
C ILE A 190 15.07 -2.50 -13.04
N VAL A 191 14.27 -2.25 -12.01
CA VAL A 191 13.43 -1.06 -11.90
C VAL A 191 13.79 -0.27 -10.65
N ALA A 192 13.85 1.05 -10.82
CA ALA A 192 14.07 2.00 -9.74
C ALA A 192 13.11 3.18 -9.90
N GLY A 193 12.53 3.69 -8.83
CA GLY A 193 11.60 4.82 -8.94
C GLY A 193 11.08 5.36 -7.63
N LEU A 194 10.16 6.31 -7.73
CA LEU A 194 9.46 6.93 -6.62
C LEU A 194 7.97 6.67 -6.75
N THR A 195 7.30 6.46 -5.62
CA THR A 195 5.84 6.37 -5.59
C THR A 195 5.31 7.08 -4.38
N PHE A 196 4.26 7.88 -4.60
CA PHE A 196 3.43 8.44 -3.58
C PHE A 196 2.11 7.67 -3.52
N ASN A 197 1.79 7.15 -2.35
CA ASN A 197 0.51 6.53 -2.06
C ASN A 197 -0.30 7.45 -1.14
N ASN A 198 -1.39 7.99 -1.70
CA ASN A 198 -2.33 8.84 -1.00
C ASN A 198 -3.53 8.03 -0.50
N GLY A 199 -3.46 7.52 0.74
CA GLY A 199 -4.60 6.83 1.38
C GLY A 199 -5.77 7.77 1.61
N PHE A 200 -6.95 7.40 1.10
CA PHE A 200 -8.16 8.24 1.22
C PHE A 200 -9.23 7.64 2.14
N THR A 201 -9.13 6.37 2.50
CA THR A 201 -10.02 5.70 3.46
C THR A 201 -9.59 5.98 4.90
N ASN A 202 -10.57 6.11 5.79
CA ASN A 202 -10.32 6.12 7.23
C ASN A 202 -9.73 4.77 7.69
N ILE A 203 -8.63 4.77 8.43
CA ILE A 203 -7.95 3.56 8.92
C ILE A 203 -8.41 3.12 10.31
N VAL A 204 -9.06 3.98 11.09
CA VAL A 204 -9.55 3.62 12.43
C VAL A 204 -11.01 3.18 12.39
N SER A 205 -11.37 2.26 13.28
CA SER A 205 -12.76 1.74 13.40
C SER A 205 -13.66 2.63 14.26
N ASP A 206 -13.09 3.53 15.06
CA ASP A 206 -13.81 4.48 15.90
C ASP A 206 -14.68 5.44 15.06
N LYS A 207 -15.93 5.64 15.48
CA LYS A 207 -16.91 6.52 14.81
C LYS A 207 -16.58 8.01 14.98
N GLY A 208 -15.89 8.38 16.07
CA GLY A 208 -15.54 9.77 16.37
C GLY A 208 -14.26 10.26 15.70
N ARG A 209 -13.51 9.36 15.03
CA ARG A 209 -12.18 9.65 14.48
C ARG A 209 -12.09 9.30 13.02
N ASN A 210 -11.45 10.18 12.27
CA ASN A 210 -11.09 9.97 10.89
C ASN A 210 -9.59 10.16 10.75
N VAL A 211 -8.90 9.07 10.45
CA VAL A 211 -7.45 9.03 10.37
C VAL A 211 -7.08 8.40 9.05
N LYS A 212 -6.17 9.03 8.32
CA LYS A 212 -5.66 8.53 7.04
C LYS A 212 -4.16 8.33 7.15
N ASN A 213 -3.61 7.42 6.36
CA ASN A 213 -2.18 7.24 6.26
C ASN A 213 -1.72 7.30 4.81
N HIS A 214 -0.57 7.90 4.61
CA HIS A 214 0.06 8.09 3.32
C HIS A 214 1.50 7.59 3.42
N TYR A 215 2.11 7.26 2.28
CA TYR A 215 3.53 6.96 2.27
C TYR A 215 4.19 7.34 0.94
N LEU A 216 5.48 7.65 1.04
CA LEU A 216 6.40 7.68 -0.10
C LEU A 216 7.19 6.38 -0.12
N ALA A 217 7.51 5.89 -1.32
CA ALA A 217 8.24 4.65 -1.54
C ALA A 217 9.39 4.90 -2.51
N LEU A 218 10.59 4.38 -2.17
CA LEU A 218 11.71 4.30 -3.09
C LEU A 218 11.70 2.91 -3.71
N ASN A 219 11.07 2.77 -4.87
CA ASN A 219 10.84 1.48 -5.48
C ASN A 219 12.15 0.90 -6.00
N PHE A 220 12.47 -0.32 -5.60
CA PHE A 220 13.49 -1.14 -6.25
C PHE A 220 12.91 -2.52 -6.58
N GLY A 221 13.25 -3.03 -7.75
CA GLY A 221 12.81 -4.35 -8.16
C GLY A 221 13.57 -4.90 -9.34
N VAL A 222 13.31 -6.17 -9.64
CA VAL A 222 13.87 -6.89 -10.78
C VAL A 222 12.73 -7.64 -11.46
N PHE A 223 12.55 -7.41 -12.76
CA PHE A 223 11.67 -8.18 -13.62
C PHE A 223 12.46 -9.28 -14.34
N PHE A 224 11.81 -10.42 -14.55
CA PHE A 224 12.28 -11.57 -15.32
C PHE A 224 11.35 -11.82 -16.52
#